data_AF-A0A2M4C517-F1
#
_entry.id   AF-A0A2M4C517-F1
#
_cell.length_a   1.000
_cell.length_b   1.000
_cell.length_c   1.000
_cell.angle_alpha   90.00
_cell.angle_beta   90.00
_cell.angle_gamma   90.00
#
_symmetry.space_group_name_H-M   'P 1'
#
loop_
_entity.id
_entity.type
_entity.pdbx_description
1 polymer ?
#
loop_
_entity_poly.entity_id
_entity_poly.type
_entity_poly.pdbx_seq_one_letter_code
_entity_poly.pdbx_strand_id
1 'polypeptide(L)' 'MSEFEPSTRHLREVLLYHFHLKKTPSEACRLLREVYGEGVIGETTCRDWFSRYESGDFSTEDKEHPRAVKKQSWRRCWRI' A
#
# COMPACT_ATOMS: atom_id res chain seq x y z
N MET A 1 1.77 2.31 26.73
CA MET A 1 2.64 2.76 25.63
C MET A 1 1.77 3.55 24.70
N SER A 2 2.17 4.75 24.27
CA SER A 2 1.42 5.50 23.25
C SER A 2 1.29 4.63 22.00
N GLU A 3 0.05 4.33 21.60
CA GLU A 3 -0.26 3.55 20.40
C GLU A 3 0.18 4.38 19.18
N PHE A 4 1.35 4.05 18.62
CA PHE A 4 1.79 4.67 17.38
C PHE A 4 0.98 4.05 16.25
N GLU A 5 0.11 4.83 15.61
CA GLU A 5 -0.56 4.42 14.38
C GLU A 5 0.39 4.60 13.19
N PRO A 6 0.92 3.51 12.61
CA PRO A 6 1.79 3.63 11.46
C PRO A 6 1.00 4.10 10.24
N SER A 7 1.57 5.05 9.49
CA SER A 7 1.02 5.41 8.18
C SER A 7 1.14 4.26 7.18
N THR A 8 0.32 4.27 6.13
CA THR A 8 0.38 3.24 5.07
C THR A 8 1.73 3.21 4.36
N ARG A 9 2.39 4.36 4.19
CA ARG A 9 3.75 4.47 3.64
C ARG A 9 4.77 3.80 4.54
N HIS A 10 4.70 4.06 5.85
CA HIS A 10 5.58 3.44 6.84
C HIS A 10 5.49 1.92 6.81
N LEU A 11 4.27 1.38 6.73
CA LEU A 11 4.06 -0.06 6.62
C LEU A 11 4.72 -0.67 5.38
N ARG A 12 4.68 0.03 4.24
CA ARG A 12 5.33 -0.41 2.99
C ARG A 12 6.84 -0.38 3.11
N GLU A 13 7.41 0.66 3.72
CA GLU A 13 8.85 0.75 3.98
C GLU A 13 9.32 -0.41 4.88
N VAL A 14 8.55 -0.74 5.92
CA VAL A 14 8.84 -1.89 6.79
C VAL A 14 8.69 -3.23 6.05
N LEU A 15 7.69 -3.39 5.18
CA LEU A 15 7.57 -4.58 4.33
C LEU A 15 8.76 -4.74 3.38
N LEU A 16 9.23 -3.65 2.78
CA LEU A 16 10.41 -3.65 1.92
C LEU A 16 11.67 -4.07 2.71
N TYR A 17 11.81 -3.58 3.94
CA TYR A 17 12.87 -4.04 4.84
C TYR A 17 12.79 -5.57 5.08
N HIS A 18 11.61 -6.11 5.39
CA HIS A 18 11.44 -7.56 5.55
C HIS A 18 11.70 -8.37 4.27
N PHE A 19 11.37 -7.81 3.10
CA PHE A 19 11.70 -8.40 1.81
C PHE A 19 13.23 -8.51 1.61
N HIS A 20 13.99 -7.47 1.95
CA HIS A 20 15.45 -7.52 1.92
C HIS A 20 16.03 -8.53 2.91
N LEU A 21 15.37 -8.74 4.05
CA LEU A 21 15.70 -9.80 5.01
C LEU A 21 15.32 -11.22 4.55
N LYS A 22 14.83 -11.39 3.31
CA LYS A 22 14.40 -12.67 2.74
C LYS A 22 13.34 -13.38 3.58
N LYS A 23 12.50 -12.60 4.28
CA LYS A 23 11.33 -13.13 4.98
C LYS A 23 10.23 -13.48 3.98
N THR A 24 9.38 -14.41 4.37
CA THR A 24 8.15 -14.69 3.62
C THR A 24 7.12 -13.58 3.88
N PRO A 25 6.16 -13.36 2.97
CA PRO A 25 5.08 -12.40 3.20
C PRO A 25 4.37 -12.69 4.54
N SER A 26 3.98 -13.94 4.78
CA SER A 26 3.25 -14.35 6.00
C SER A 26 4.03 -14.04 7.29
N GLU A 27 5.35 -14.24 7.32
CA GLU A 27 6.19 -13.84 8.46
C GLU A 27 6.21 -12.32 8.64
N ALA A 28 6.37 -11.56 7.55
CA ALA A 28 6.40 -10.11 7.60
C ALA A 28 5.07 -9.53 8.11
N CYS A 29 3.93 -10.04 7.65
CA CYS A 29 2.63 -9.56 8.14
C CYS A 29 2.42 -9.92 9.63
N ARG A 30 2.88 -11.09 10.07
CA ARG A 30 2.82 -11.49 11.49
C ARG A 30 3.65 -10.56 12.36
N LEU A 31 4.89 -10.28 11.97
CA LEU A 31 5.77 -9.36 12.70
C LEU A 31 5.20 -7.95 12.76
N LEU A 32 4.61 -7.46 11.67
CA LEU A 32 3.94 -6.16 11.65
C LEU A 32 2.77 -6.08 12.65
N ARG A 33 1.94 -7.13 12.71
CA ARG A 33 0.81 -7.18 13.67
C ARG A 33 1.28 -7.28 15.12
N GLU A 34 2.38 -7.98 15.36
CA GLU A 34 2.98 -8.09 16.69
C GLU A 34 3.53 -6.75 17.19
N VAL A 35 4.10 -5.94 16.30
CA VAL A 35 4.71 -4.65 16.64
C VAL A 35 3.68 -3.51 16.73
N TYR A 36 2.75 -3.44 15.78
CA TYR A 36 1.84 -2.30 15.61
C TYR A 36 0.39 -2.60 16.00
N GLY A 37 0.04 -3.86 16.25
CA GLY A 37 -1.32 -4.28 16.60
C GLY A 37 -2.04 -5.05 15.48
N GLU A 38 -3.08 -5.77 15.89
CA GLU A 38 -3.95 -6.52 14.97
C GLU A 38 -4.77 -5.54 14.10
N GLY A 39 -4.93 -5.86 12.81
CA GLY A 39 -5.68 -5.01 11.87
C GLY A 39 -4.87 -3.93 11.13
N VAL A 40 -3.59 -3.77 11.43
CA VAL A 40 -2.70 -2.81 10.75
C VAL A 40 -2.48 -3.14 9.28
N ILE A 41 -2.38 -4.44 8.96
CA ILE A 41 -2.24 -4.90 7.57
C ILE A 41 -2.92 -6.24 7.31
N GLY A 42 -3.65 -6.31 6.19
CA GLY A 42 -4.22 -7.54 5.66
C GLY A 42 -3.14 -8.45 5.05
N GLU A 43 -3.36 -9.76 5.12
CA GLU A 43 -2.44 -10.74 4.53
C GLU A 43 -2.38 -10.62 3.00
N THR A 44 -3.51 -10.29 2.36
CA THR A 44 -3.59 -10.01 0.93
C THR A 44 -2.74 -8.80 0.54
N THR A 45 -2.87 -7.69 1.26
CA THR A 45 -2.09 -6.47 1.03
C THR A 45 -0.59 -6.72 1.14
N CYS A 46 -0.19 -7.45 2.17
CA CYS A 46 1.20 -7.86 2.39
C CYS A 46 1.75 -8.70 1.23
N ARG A 47 0.99 -9.68 0.74
CA ARG A 47 1.36 -10.48 -0.44
C ARG A 47 1.46 -9.65 -1.71
N ASP A 48 0.53 -8.74 -1.94
CA ASP A 48 0.53 -7.88 -3.13
C ASP A 48 1.77 -6.97 -3.16
N TRP A 49 2.18 -6.43 -2.00
CA TRP A 49 3.43 -5.66 -1.89
C TRP A 49 4.66 -6.49 -2.15
N PHE A 50 4.73 -7.70 -1.59
CA PHE A 50 5.83 -8.62 -1.87
C PHE A 50 5.95 -8.95 -3.36
N SER A 51 4.82 -9.21 -4.05
CA SER A 51 4.83 -9.44 -5.49
C SER A 51 5.34 -8.23 -6.30
N ARG A 52 5.05 -7.00 -5.84
CA ARG A 52 5.64 -5.78 -6.43
C ARG A 52 7.15 -5.72 -6.23
N TYR A 53 7.64 -6.02 -5.03
CA TYR A 53 9.08 -6.02 -4.76
C TYR A 53 9.82 -7.10 -5.57
N GLU A 54 9.21 -8.25 -5.79
CA GLU A 54 9.74 -9.28 -6.69
C GLU A 54 9.85 -8.81 -8.14
N SER A 55 8.94 -7.93 -8.59
CA SER A 55 9.01 -7.30 -9.91
C SER A 55 10.07 -6.19 -10.03
N GLY A 56 10.77 -5.87 -8.93
CA GLY A 56 11.78 -4.81 -8.86
C GLY A 56 11.20 -3.41 -8.63
N ASP A 57 9.92 -3.30 -8.31
CA ASP A 57 9.26 -2.03 -7.98
C ASP A 57 9.32 -1.78 -6.47
N PHE A 58 10.31 -1.00 -6.04
CA PHE A 58 10.52 -0.66 -4.63
C PHE A 58 9.87 0.65 -4.20
N SER A 59 9.04 1.26 -5.05
CA SER A 59 8.33 2.49 -4.69
C SER A 59 7.31 2.21 -3.59
N THR A 60 7.38 2.98 -2.50
CA THR A 60 6.44 2.91 -1.36
C THR A 60 5.29 3.89 -1.51
N GLU A 61 5.33 4.76 -2.53
CA GLU A 61 4.27 5.72 -2.81
C GLU A 61 3.14 5.09 -3.63
N ASP A 62 1.92 5.56 -3.38
CA ASP A 62 0.81 5.26 -4.28
C ASP A 62 1.08 5.96 -5.61
N LYS A 63 1.35 5.18 -6.66
CA LYS A 63 1.43 5.73 -8.01
C LYS A 63 0.07 6.35 -8.32
N GLU A 64 0.08 7.65 -8.63
CA GLU A 64 -1.10 8.33 -9.15
C GLU A 64 -1.60 7.54 -10.37
N HIS A 65 -2.75 6.88 -10.22
CA HIS A 65 -3.39 6.26 -11.37
C HIS A 65 -3.82 7.38 -12.32
N PRO A 66 -3.45 7.35 -13.62
CA PRO A 66 -3.83 8.38 -14.59
C PRO A 66 -5.34 8.38 -14.94
N ARG A 67 -6.21 7.91 -14.04
CA ARG A 67 -7.64 7.72 -14.28
C ARG A 67 -8.49 8.53 -13.29
N ALA A 68 -8.32 9.84 -13.34
CA ALA A 68 -9.37 10.79 -12.94
C ALA A 68 -9.24 12.11 -13.71
N VAL A 69 -9.16 12.05 -15.04
CA VAL A 69 -9.62 13.19 -15.85
C VAL A 69 -11.10 13.36 -15.53
N LYS A 70 -11.43 14.32 -14.66
CA LYS A 70 -12.80 14.77 -14.44
C LYS A 70 -13.35 15.15 -15.82
N LYS A 71 -14.24 14.32 -16.38
CA LYS A 71 -15.03 14.71 -17.55
C LYS A 71 -15.89 15.88 -17.11
N GLN A 72 -15.44 17.09 -17.43
CA GLN A 72 -16.27 18.27 -17.29
C GLN A 72 -17.55 18.00 -18.07
N SER A 73 -18.65 18.02 -17.33
CA SER A 73 -19.99 17.76 -17.80
C SER A 73 -20.30 18.69 -18.98
N TRP A 74 -20.41 18.14 -20.19
CA TRP A 74 -21.06 18.83 -21.31
C TRP A 74 -22.56 18.90 -21.01
N ARG A 75 -22.95 19.81 -20.12
CA ARG A 75 -24.33 20.30 -19.99
C ARG A 75 -24.34 21.74 -20.48
N ARG A 76 -24.32 21.93 -21.81
CA ARG A 76 -24.72 23.20 -22.48
C ARG A 76 -24.79 23.14 -24.02
N CYS A 77 -25.31 22.06 -24.60
CA CYS A 77 -25.65 22.01 -26.04
C CYS A 77 -27.12 21.64 -26.32
N TRP A 78 -28.04 21.98 -25.41
CA TRP A 78 -29.48 22.01 -25.73
C TRP A 78 -29.99 23.44 -25.59
N ARG A 79 -29.59 24.26 -26.55
CA ARG A 79 -30.20 25.54 -26.90
C ARG A 79 -29.70 25.93 -28.29
N ILE A 80 -30.36 25.38 -29.30
CA ILE A 80 -30.88 26.00 -30.53
C ILE A 80 -31.84 24.96 -31.13
#